data_AF-A0A2V8QBK9-F1
#
_entry.id   AF-A0A2V8QBK9-F1
#
_cell.length_a   1.000
_cell.length_b   1.000
_cell.length_c   1.000
_cell.angle_alpha   90.00
_cell.angle_beta   90.00
_cell.angle_gamma   90.00
#
_symmetry.space_group_name_H-M   'P 1'
#
loop_
_entity.id
_entity.type
_entity.pdbx_description
1 polymer ?
#
loop_
_entity_poly.entity_id
_entity_poly.type
_entity_poly.pdbx_seq_one_letter_code
_entity_poly.pdbx_strand_id
1 'polypeptide(L)'
;MSQQKKTDLSETIAEEFGANAEYVQTLFERFRSNPQLVDDSWRAYFNELTGDGAAVSQTSGNGAKASAVVTDGDGTAVAKQPAPAPQPKAITTQTLDAAAEVIPIRGPALKIVENMETSLTVPTATSERRIPVKLLDENRRLINRHLAEHDRKASYTHLIAWAILRALDEFPQLNDGFASVDGVASRVKRSEINLG
;
A
#
# COMPACT_ATOMS: atom_id res chain seq x y z
N MET A 1 25.42 -12.73 29.82
CA MET A 1 25.64 -11.71 28.76
C MET A 1 24.75 -11.89 27.53
N SER A 2 24.31 -13.11 27.15
CA SER A 2 23.47 -13.32 25.95
C SER A 2 22.03 -12.77 26.05
N GLN A 3 21.39 -12.86 27.22
CA GLN A 3 20.03 -12.33 27.42
C GLN A 3 19.98 -10.79 27.36
N GLN A 4 21.00 -10.14 27.91
CA GLN A 4 21.07 -8.67 27.95
C GLN A 4 21.23 -8.07 26.54
N LYS A 5 22.05 -8.70 25.68
CA LYS A 5 22.17 -8.33 24.26
C LYS A 5 20.85 -8.56 23.49
N LYS A 6 20.06 -9.58 23.85
CA LYS A 6 18.75 -9.84 23.22
C LYS A 6 17.72 -8.78 23.61
N THR A 7 17.71 -8.38 24.88
CA THR A 7 16.83 -7.32 25.38
C THR A 7 17.15 -5.97 24.73
N ASP A 8 18.43 -5.63 24.66
CA ASP A 8 18.93 -4.37 24.07
C ASP A 8 18.55 -4.20 22.58
N LEU A 9 18.67 -5.29 21.80
CA LEU A 9 18.28 -5.30 20.38
C LEU A 9 16.75 -5.22 20.20
N SER A 10 15.98 -5.80 21.12
CA SER A 10 14.51 -5.75 21.05
C SER A 10 13.98 -4.36 21.41
N GLU A 11 14.60 -3.69 22.40
CA GLU A 11 14.31 -2.30 22.74
C GLU A 11 14.66 -1.35 21.59
N THR A 12 15.82 -1.56 20.95
CA THR A 12 16.23 -0.79 19.77
C THR A 12 15.23 -0.91 18.62
N ILE A 13 14.75 -2.14 18.33
CA ILE A 13 13.73 -2.38 17.30
C ILE A 13 12.38 -1.74 17.68
N ALA A 14 12.00 -1.79 18.96
CA ALA A 14 10.77 -1.15 19.45
C ALA A 14 10.81 0.37 19.31
N GLU A 15 11.95 1.00 19.65
CA GLU A 15 12.15 2.45 19.51
C GLU A 15 12.21 2.92 18.06
N GLU A 16 12.81 2.13 17.16
CA GLU A 16 12.98 2.51 15.77
C GLU A 16 11.72 2.33 14.91
N PHE A 17 10.95 1.25 15.15
CA PHE A 17 9.83 0.85 14.30
C PHE A 17 8.43 1.00 14.93
N GLY A 18 8.34 1.27 16.23
CA GLY A 18 7.07 1.57 16.92
C GLY A 18 5.98 0.53 16.66
N ALA A 19 4.87 0.93 16.02
CA ALA A 19 3.74 0.04 15.72
C ALA A 19 4.10 -1.16 14.82
N ASN A 20 5.21 -1.09 14.08
CA ASN A 20 5.69 -2.20 13.25
C ASN A 20 6.73 -3.09 13.96
N ALA A 21 7.06 -2.81 15.22
CA ALA A 21 8.13 -3.50 15.95
C ALA A 21 7.90 -5.01 16.05
N GLU A 22 6.66 -5.47 16.25
CA GLU A 22 6.31 -6.89 16.35
C GLU A 22 6.61 -7.63 15.03
N TYR A 23 6.32 -6.99 13.89
CA TYR A 23 6.64 -7.51 12.57
C TYR A 23 8.15 -7.61 12.35
N VAL A 24 8.89 -6.55 12.67
CA VAL A 24 10.35 -6.51 12.51
C VAL A 24 11.04 -7.49 13.46
N GLN A 25 10.52 -7.67 14.68
CA GLN A 25 11.00 -8.65 15.64
C GLN A 25 10.80 -10.08 15.10
N THR A 26 9.63 -10.38 14.54
CA THR A 26 9.39 -11.67 13.86
C THR A 26 10.36 -11.89 12.69
N LEU A 27 10.65 -10.82 11.94
CA LEU A 27 11.60 -10.88 10.82
C LEU A 27 13.03 -11.12 11.30
N PHE A 28 13.44 -10.52 12.42
CA PHE A 28 14.73 -10.75 13.05
C PHE A 28 14.88 -12.19 13.57
N GLU A 29 13.81 -12.76 14.14
CA GLU A 29 13.80 -14.16 14.57
C GLU A 29 14.00 -15.12 13.39
N ARG A 30 13.37 -14.84 12.24
CA ARG A 30 13.59 -15.59 10.99
C ARG A 30 15.02 -15.42 10.47
N PHE A 31 15.57 -14.20 10.54
CA PHE A 31 16.97 -13.95 10.17
C PHE A 31 17.95 -14.78 11.01
N ARG A 32 17.70 -14.89 12.32
CA ARG A 32 18.52 -15.70 13.24
C ARG A 32 18.43 -17.20 12.98
N SER A 33 17.29 -17.70 12.50
CA SER A 33 17.15 -19.13 12.19
C SER A 33 17.80 -19.47 10.85
N ASN A 34 17.57 -18.67 9.82
CA ASN A 34 18.25 -18.78 8.53
C ASN A 34 18.22 -17.42 7.82
N PRO A 35 19.39 -16.77 7.62
CA PRO A 35 19.46 -15.47 6.95
C PRO A 35 18.79 -15.45 5.58
N GLN A 36 18.84 -16.54 4.80
CA GLN A 36 18.26 -16.62 3.45
C GLN A 36 16.71 -16.54 3.43
N LEU A 37 16.05 -16.65 4.59
CA LEU A 37 14.59 -16.49 4.70
C LEU A 37 14.15 -15.02 4.78
N VAL A 38 15.10 -14.10 4.80
CA VAL A 38 14.88 -12.65 4.84
C VAL A 38 15.52 -12.03 3.61
N ASP A 39 14.90 -11.02 3.02
CA ASP A 39 15.41 -10.33 1.84
C ASP A 39 16.68 -9.52 2.12
N ASP A 40 17.38 -9.17 1.05
CA ASP A 40 18.72 -8.60 1.06
C ASP A 40 18.83 -7.31 1.88
N SER A 41 17.82 -6.42 1.78
CA SER A 41 17.76 -5.17 2.55
C SER A 41 17.67 -5.41 4.05
N TRP A 42 16.80 -6.33 4.47
CA TRP A 42 16.63 -6.64 5.89
C TRP A 42 17.80 -7.43 6.45
N ARG A 43 18.45 -8.30 5.65
CA ARG A 43 19.72 -8.95 6.05
C ARG A 43 20.83 -7.93 6.28
N ALA A 44 20.98 -6.95 5.41
CA ALA A 44 21.98 -5.88 5.55
C ALA A 44 21.75 -5.09 6.86
N TYR A 45 20.50 -4.68 7.10
CA TYR A 45 20.10 -4.01 8.33
C TYR A 45 20.40 -4.83 9.59
N PHE A 46 20.02 -6.12 9.63
CA PHE A 46 20.27 -6.95 10.81
C PHE A 46 21.75 -7.28 11.03
N ASN A 47 22.56 -7.39 9.97
CA ASN A 47 24.01 -7.57 10.09
C ASN A 47 24.70 -6.33 10.68
N GLU A 48 24.25 -5.13 10.31
CA GLU A 48 24.69 -3.87 10.91
C GLU A 48 24.30 -3.82 12.39
N LEU A 49 23.06 -4.21 12.70
CA LEU A 49 22.51 -4.22 14.06
C LEU A 49 23.18 -5.26 14.98
N THR A 50 23.60 -6.43 14.48
CA THR A 50 24.28 -7.47 15.29
C THR A 50 25.79 -7.25 15.46
N GLY A 51 26.36 -6.35 14.66
CA GLY A 51 27.77 -5.95 14.70
C GLY A 51 28.70 -6.81 13.84
N ASP A 52 28.17 -7.59 12.89
CA ASP A 52 28.94 -8.52 12.03
C ASP A 52 29.17 -8.00 10.59
N GLY A 53 28.74 -6.77 10.28
CA GLY A 53 28.83 -6.17 8.94
C GLY A 53 29.82 -5.02 8.83
N ALA A 54 30.74 -5.10 7.86
CA ALA A 54 31.56 -3.98 7.40
C ALA A 54 30.67 -2.84 6.86
N ALA A 55 30.99 -1.61 7.23
CA ALA A 55 30.24 -0.41 6.91
C ALA A 55 29.91 -0.29 5.41
N VAL A 56 28.62 -0.47 5.08
CA VAL A 56 28.01 0.06 3.86
C VAL A 56 26.78 0.82 4.31
N SER A 57 26.95 2.11 4.62
CA SER A 57 25.83 3.01 4.85
C SER A 57 25.01 3.13 3.56
N GLN A 58 23.88 2.43 3.51
CA GLN A 58 22.74 2.81 2.68
C GLN A 58 21.50 2.76 3.55
N THR A 59 21.13 3.92 4.07
CA THR A 59 19.82 4.22 4.63
C THR A 59 18.75 4.01 3.56
N SER A 60 18.22 2.79 3.46
CA SER A 60 16.94 2.52 2.82
C SER A 60 15.91 2.21 3.89
N GLY A 61 15.51 3.26 4.61
CA GLY A 61 14.49 3.17 5.65
C GLY A 61 13.11 2.91 5.04
N ASN A 62 12.61 1.70 5.19
CA ASN A 62 11.20 1.40 4.98
C ASN A 62 10.47 1.62 6.32
N GLY A 63 10.04 2.86 6.56
CA GLY A 63 9.33 3.25 7.78
C GLY A 63 9.89 4.52 8.40
N ALA A 64 9.69 5.67 7.75
CA ALA A 64 10.06 6.95 8.33
C ALA A 64 9.25 7.21 9.61
N LYS A 65 9.98 7.47 10.71
CA LYS A 65 9.48 7.93 12.01
C LYS A 65 8.47 9.06 11.84
N ALA A 66 7.23 8.83 12.28
CA ALA A 66 6.26 9.89 12.48
C ALA A 66 6.57 10.60 13.81
N SER A 67 7.42 11.62 13.77
CA SER A 67 7.42 12.64 14.82
C SER A 67 6.19 13.51 14.61
N ALA A 68 5.27 13.49 15.58
CA ALA A 68 4.15 14.41 15.65
C ALA A 68 4.68 15.82 15.89
N VAL A 69 4.73 16.63 14.83
CA VAL A 69 4.86 18.09 14.94
C VAL A 69 3.48 18.67 14.63
N VAL A 70 2.83 19.17 15.67
CA VAL A 70 1.68 20.06 15.54
C VAL A 70 2.18 21.35 14.91
N THR A 71 1.76 21.64 13.69
CA THR A 71 1.82 23.00 13.12
C THR A 71 0.56 23.24 12.29
N ASP A 72 -0.09 24.36 12.59
CA ASP A 72 -1.18 24.96 11.82
C ASP A 72 -0.75 25.23 10.37
N GLY A 73 -1.74 25.25 9.48
CA GLY A 73 -1.58 25.19 8.04
C GLY A 73 -0.71 26.28 7.41
N ASP A 74 0.08 25.87 6.43
CA ASP A 74 0.00 26.36 5.05
C ASP A 74 0.82 25.44 4.14
N GLY A 75 0.34 25.23 2.91
CA GLY A 75 0.80 24.17 2.02
C GLY A 75 2.20 24.40 1.42
N THR A 76 2.95 23.30 1.29
CA THR A 76 3.76 22.97 0.10
C THR A 76 4.11 21.48 0.17
N ALA A 77 3.47 20.66 -0.66
CA ALA A 77 3.78 19.24 -0.76
C ALA A 77 5.03 19.06 -1.64
N VAL A 78 6.16 18.68 -1.04
CA VAL A 78 7.35 18.25 -1.78
C VAL A 78 7.07 16.87 -2.38
N ALA A 79 7.03 16.78 -3.71
CA ALA A 79 6.85 15.53 -4.42
C ALA A 79 8.06 14.61 -4.19
N LYS A 80 7.87 13.51 -3.45
CA LYS A 80 8.84 12.42 -3.41
C LYS A 80 8.85 11.71 -4.77
N GLN A 81 10.05 11.47 -5.28
CA GLN A 81 10.30 10.70 -6.50
C GLN A 81 9.65 9.32 -6.39
N PRO A 82 8.93 8.84 -7.44
CA PRO A 82 8.29 7.54 -7.40
C PRO A 82 9.33 6.43 -7.24
N ALA A 83 9.02 5.45 -6.38
CA ALA A 83 9.85 4.27 -6.19
C ALA A 83 9.97 3.49 -7.51
N PRO A 84 11.12 2.83 -7.78
CA PRO A 84 11.30 2.01 -8.97
C PRO A 84 10.21 0.94 -9.08
N ALA A 85 9.72 0.70 -10.30
CA ALA A 85 8.77 -0.38 -10.55
C ALA A 85 9.34 -1.72 -10.06
N PRO A 86 8.54 -2.56 -9.36
CA PRO A 86 9.00 -3.86 -8.90
C PRO A 86 9.45 -4.69 -10.10
N GLN A 87 10.72 -5.11 -10.09
CA GLN A 87 11.22 -6.05 -11.09
C GLN A 87 10.48 -7.39 -10.93
N PRO A 88 10.18 -8.10 -12.03
CA PRO A 88 9.58 -9.43 -11.95
C PRO A 88 10.51 -10.34 -11.14
N LYS A 89 10.07 -10.71 -9.94
CA LYS A 89 10.75 -11.73 -9.14
C LYS A 89 10.69 -13.02 -9.94
N ALA A 90 11.86 -13.63 -10.16
CA ALA A 90 11.94 -14.97 -10.71
C ALA A 90 11.05 -15.90 -9.89
N ILE A 91 10.28 -16.76 -10.56
CA ILE A 91 9.42 -17.75 -9.92
C ILE A 91 10.34 -18.72 -9.20
N THR A 92 10.59 -18.48 -7.92
CA THR A 92 11.22 -19.46 -7.05
C THR A 92 10.21 -20.59 -6.89
N THR A 93 10.51 -21.78 -7.41
CA THR A 93 9.81 -23.00 -7.03
C THR A 93 9.99 -23.17 -5.53
N GLN A 94 9.01 -22.73 -4.75
CA GLN A 94 9.02 -22.92 -3.32
C GLN A 94 8.98 -24.42 -3.05
N THR A 95 9.99 -24.95 -2.36
CA THR A 95 9.92 -26.27 -1.76
C THR A 95 8.83 -26.21 -0.69
N LEU A 96 7.65 -26.71 -1.05
CA LEU A 96 6.52 -26.84 -0.14
C LEU A 96 6.93 -27.75 1.02
N ASP A 97 6.58 -27.34 2.23
CA ASP A 97 6.75 -28.17 3.42
C ASP A 97 5.96 -29.47 3.21
N ALA A 98 6.52 -30.63 3.60
CA ALA A 98 5.97 -31.94 3.20
C ALA A 98 4.55 -32.22 3.74
N ALA A 99 4.08 -31.39 4.68
CA ALA A 99 2.73 -31.45 5.26
C ALA A 99 1.74 -30.42 4.67
N ALA A 100 2.14 -29.62 3.66
CA ALA A 100 1.30 -28.58 3.09
C ALA A 100 0.31 -29.14 2.05
N GLU A 101 -0.98 -28.89 2.25
CA GLU A 101 -2.02 -29.21 1.27
C GLU A 101 -2.07 -28.13 0.17
N VAL A 102 -1.95 -28.55 -1.09
CA VAL A 102 -2.01 -27.64 -2.25
C VAL A 102 -3.41 -27.65 -2.84
N ILE A 103 -4.15 -26.55 -2.64
CA ILE A 103 -5.50 -26.38 -3.18
C ILE A 103 -5.46 -25.42 -4.38
N PRO A 104 -5.82 -25.85 -5.60
CA PRO A 104 -5.83 -24.99 -6.77
C PRO A 104 -6.97 -23.95 -6.73
N ILE A 105 -6.64 -22.71 -7.08
CA ILE A 105 -7.60 -21.60 -7.19
C ILE A 105 -8.41 -21.74 -8.49
N ARG A 106 -9.73 -21.59 -8.42
CA ARG A 106 -10.64 -21.70 -9.57
C ARG A 106 -11.72 -20.62 -9.56
N GLY A 107 -12.39 -20.44 -10.71
CA GLY A 107 -13.57 -19.58 -10.84
C GLY A 107 -13.26 -18.09 -10.64
N PRO A 108 -14.16 -17.31 -10.01
CA PRO A 108 -13.98 -15.86 -9.83
C PRO A 108 -12.69 -15.47 -9.10
N ALA A 109 -12.23 -16.30 -8.17
CA ALA A 109 -10.98 -16.06 -7.45
C ALA A 109 -9.75 -16.07 -8.38
N LEU A 110 -9.77 -16.91 -9.42
CA LEU A 110 -8.70 -16.93 -10.43
C LEU A 110 -8.66 -15.62 -11.21
N LYS A 111 -9.82 -15.04 -11.55
CA LYS A 111 -9.89 -13.75 -12.26
C LYS A 111 -9.31 -12.60 -11.44
N ILE A 112 -9.50 -12.64 -10.12
CA ILE A 112 -8.87 -11.67 -9.21
C ILE A 112 -7.34 -11.81 -9.29
N VAL A 113 -6.80 -13.04 -9.24
CA VAL A 113 -5.36 -13.28 -9.38
C VAL A 113 -4.83 -12.71 -10.71
N GLU A 114 -5.47 -13.02 -11.83
CA GLU A 114 -5.07 -12.50 -13.15
C GLU A 114 -5.07 -10.96 -13.21
N ASN A 115 -6.08 -10.31 -12.61
CA ASN A 115 -6.17 -8.85 -12.58
C ASN A 115 -5.09 -8.24 -11.67
N MET A 116 -4.75 -8.89 -10.55
CA MET A 116 -3.70 -8.44 -9.64
C MET A 116 -2.31 -8.56 -10.28
N GLU A 117 -2.04 -9.67 -10.97
CA GLU A 117 -0.79 -9.85 -11.75
C GLU A 117 -0.66 -8.80 -12.85
N THR A 118 -1.76 -8.50 -13.57
CA THR A 118 -1.77 -7.45 -14.61
C THR A 118 -1.45 -6.08 -14.02
N SER A 119 -1.96 -5.79 -12.81
CA SER A 119 -1.79 -4.51 -12.12
C SER A 119 -0.35 -4.22 -11.71
N LEU A 120 0.53 -5.23 -11.63
CA LEU A 120 1.95 -5.05 -11.31
C LEU A 120 2.69 -4.14 -12.30
N THR A 121 2.17 -4.02 -13.52
CA THR A 121 2.76 -3.19 -14.57
C THR A 121 2.44 -1.70 -14.42
N VAL A 122 1.47 -1.35 -13.59
CA VAL A 122 1.02 0.04 -13.40
C VAL A 122 1.81 0.68 -12.25
N PRO A 123 2.57 1.76 -12.48
CA PRO A 123 3.26 2.46 -11.40
C PRO A 123 2.22 3.17 -10.52
N THR A 124 2.00 2.64 -9.32
CA THR A 124 1.00 3.18 -8.38
C THR A 124 1.60 4.26 -7.50
N ALA A 125 0.91 5.40 -7.39
CA ALA A 125 1.23 6.48 -6.48
C ALA A 125 0.00 6.76 -5.60
N THR A 126 0.17 6.66 -4.27
CA THR A 126 -0.93 6.82 -3.31
C THR A 126 -0.80 8.14 -2.56
N SER A 127 -1.92 8.83 -2.39
CA SER A 127 -2.03 10.01 -1.52
C SER A 127 -3.11 9.77 -0.48
N GLU A 128 -2.87 10.20 0.76
CA GLU A 128 -3.86 10.15 1.83
C GLU A 128 -4.33 11.56 2.20
N ARG A 129 -5.63 11.69 2.51
CA ARG A 129 -6.24 12.93 3.00
C ARG A 129 -7.24 12.61 4.08
N ARG A 130 -7.30 13.44 5.13
CA ARG A 130 -8.31 13.34 6.19
C ARG A 130 -9.39 14.38 5.94
N ILE A 131 -10.64 13.94 5.86
CA ILE A 131 -11.79 14.80 5.57
C ILE A 131 -12.79 14.64 6.73
N PRO A 132 -13.19 15.73 7.41
CA PRO A 132 -14.22 15.65 8.44
C PRO A 132 -15.58 15.35 7.81
N VAL A 133 -16.30 14.36 8.34
CA VAL A 133 -17.53 13.80 7.72
C VAL A 133 -18.84 14.26 8.39
N LYS A 134 -18.79 15.15 9.39
CA LYS A 134 -19.99 15.52 10.16
C LYS A 134 -21.09 16.12 9.28
N LEU A 135 -20.74 17.12 8.46
CA LEU A 135 -21.67 17.75 7.53
C LEU A 135 -22.23 16.75 6.51
N LEU A 136 -21.38 15.83 6.02
CA LEU A 136 -21.78 14.78 5.09
C LEU A 136 -22.83 13.84 5.72
N ASP A 137 -22.64 13.42 6.97
CA ASP A 137 -23.61 12.56 7.67
C ASP A 137 -24.93 13.27 7.94
N GLU A 138 -24.90 14.53 8.38
CA GLU A 138 -26.12 15.34 8.59
C GLU A 138 -26.90 15.50 7.27
N ASN A 139 -26.22 15.87 6.18
CA ASN A 139 -26.84 15.99 4.85
C ASN A 139 -27.40 14.64 4.37
N ARG A 140 -26.67 13.55 4.54
CA ARG A 140 -27.13 12.20 4.17
C ARG A 140 -28.36 11.78 4.98
N ARG A 141 -28.45 12.14 6.26
CA ARG A 141 -29.64 11.86 7.09
C ARG A 141 -30.85 12.65 6.62
N LEU A 142 -30.68 13.92 6.28
CA LEU A 142 -31.75 14.75 5.72
C LEU A 142 -32.26 14.19 4.38
N ILE A 143 -31.34 13.85 3.46
CA ILE A 143 -31.67 13.23 2.17
C ILE A 143 -32.44 11.93 2.38
N ASN A 144 -31.96 11.04 3.25
CA ASN A 144 -32.63 9.75 3.49
C ASN A 144 -34.00 9.88 4.14
N ARG A 145 -34.22 10.91 4.97
CA ARG A 145 -35.56 11.17 5.52
C ARG A 145 -36.56 11.45 4.41
N HIS A 146 -36.16 12.23 3.41
CA HIS A 146 -37.00 12.49 2.24
C HIS A 146 -37.14 11.26 1.33
N LEU A 147 -36.05 10.52 1.08
CA LEU A 147 -36.08 9.32 0.23
C LEU A 147 -36.87 8.15 0.84
N ALA A 148 -37.07 8.13 2.16
CA ALA A 148 -37.83 7.10 2.85
C ALA A 148 -39.28 6.97 2.34
N GLU A 149 -39.87 8.08 1.89
CA GLU A 149 -41.22 8.10 1.29
C GLU A 149 -41.29 7.34 -0.05
N HIS A 150 -40.15 7.12 -0.69
CA HIS A 150 -40.02 6.44 -1.98
C HIS A 150 -39.30 5.08 -1.89
N ASP A 151 -39.11 4.53 -0.68
CA ASP A 151 -38.35 3.30 -0.44
C ASP A 151 -36.94 3.31 -1.06
N ARG A 152 -36.31 4.49 -1.08
CA ARG A 152 -34.96 4.69 -1.61
C ARG A 152 -33.99 5.06 -0.50
N LYS A 153 -32.71 4.77 -0.73
CA LYS A 153 -31.65 5.07 0.24
C LYS A 153 -30.39 5.57 -0.45
N ALA A 154 -29.85 6.67 0.05
CA ALA A 154 -28.53 7.19 -0.28
C ALA A 154 -27.50 6.72 0.76
N SER A 155 -26.49 5.97 0.30
CA SER A 155 -25.30 5.62 1.08
C SER A 155 -24.17 6.64 0.87
N TYR A 156 -23.11 6.57 1.69
CA TYR A 156 -21.91 7.38 1.47
C TYR A 156 -21.29 7.15 0.09
N THR A 157 -21.31 5.91 -0.41
CA THR A 157 -20.83 5.56 -1.75
C THR A 157 -21.51 6.40 -2.83
N HIS A 158 -22.82 6.67 -2.72
CA HIS A 158 -23.53 7.49 -3.71
C HIS A 158 -23.05 8.95 -3.69
N LEU A 159 -22.83 9.52 -2.50
CA LEU A 159 -22.35 10.89 -2.35
C LEU A 159 -20.90 11.03 -2.83
N ILE A 160 -20.05 10.05 -2.52
CA ILE A 160 -18.65 10.00 -2.97
C ILE A 160 -18.59 9.82 -4.49
N ALA A 161 -19.38 8.90 -5.05
CA ALA A 161 -19.47 8.68 -6.49
C ALA A 161 -19.90 9.96 -7.22
N TRP A 162 -20.95 10.65 -6.73
CA TRP A 162 -21.38 11.92 -7.30
C TRP A 162 -20.27 12.99 -7.24
N ALA A 163 -19.54 13.07 -6.13
CA ALA A 163 -18.41 14.00 -6.01
C ALA A 163 -17.26 13.66 -6.97
N ILE A 164 -16.94 12.37 -7.17
CA ILE A 164 -15.93 11.93 -8.15
C ILE A 164 -16.37 12.31 -9.56
N LEU A 165 -17.62 12.07 -9.93
CA LEU A 165 -18.14 12.43 -11.26
C LEU A 165 -18.03 13.95 -11.51
N ARG A 166 -18.38 14.77 -10.51
CA ARG A 166 -18.20 16.23 -10.60
C ARG A 166 -16.74 16.64 -10.71
N ALA A 167 -15.81 15.93 -10.07
CA ALA A 167 -14.39 16.20 -10.21
C ALA A 167 -13.88 15.88 -11.62
N LEU A 168 -14.47 14.90 -12.32
CA LEU A 168 -14.11 14.56 -13.69
C LEU A 168 -14.50 15.66 -14.70
N ASP A 169 -15.46 16.54 -14.38
CA ASP A 169 -15.76 17.72 -15.21
C ASP A 169 -14.56 18.69 -15.26
N GLU A 170 -13.83 18.83 -14.14
CA GLU A 170 -12.65 19.70 -14.02
C GLU A 170 -11.35 18.99 -14.42
N PHE A 171 -11.26 17.68 -14.15
CA PHE A 171 -10.07 16.86 -14.41
C PHE A 171 -10.39 15.67 -15.34
N PRO A 172 -10.79 15.91 -16.60
CA PRO A 172 -11.27 14.86 -17.51
C PRO A 172 -10.19 13.83 -17.85
N GLN A 173 -8.91 14.19 -17.79
CA GLN A 173 -7.79 13.27 -18.02
C GLN A 173 -7.74 12.09 -17.05
N LEU A 174 -8.44 12.15 -15.91
CA LEU A 174 -8.53 11.03 -14.96
C LEU A 174 -9.43 9.89 -15.47
N ASN A 175 -10.22 10.09 -16.53
CA ASN A 175 -11.01 9.05 -17.20
C ASN A 175 -10.27 8.39 -18.40
N ASP A 176 -9.10 8.93 -18.76
CA ASP A 176 -8.33 8.43 -19.90
C ASP A 176 -7.68 7.07 -19.60
N GLY A 177 -7.48 6.26 -20.64
CA GLY A 177 -6.77 4.99 -20.58
C GLY A 177 -5.41 5.04 -21.26
N PHE A 178 -4.59 4.03 -21.01
CA PHE A 178 -3.36 3.76 -21.75
C PHE A 178 -3.53 2.53 -22.63
N ALA A 179 -3.08 2.59 -23.88
CA ALA A 179 -3.03 1.45 -24.78
C ALA A 179 -1.82 1.55 -25.72
N SER A 180 -1.33 0.40 -26.20
CA SER A 180 -0.39 0.36 -27.32
C SER A 180 -1.19 0.09 -28.59
N VAL A 181 -1.26 1.07 -29.50
CA VAL A 181 -1.96 0.97 -30.79
C VAL A 181 -0.90 0.96 -31.87
N ASP A 182 -0.84 -0.11 -32.66
CA ASP A 182 0.16 -0.31 -33.72
C ASP A 182 1.62 -0.15 -33.24
N GLY A 183 1.88 -0.59 -31.99
CA GLY A 183 3.19 -0.47 -31.35
C GLY A 183 3.50 0.92 -30.78
N VAL A 184 2.58 1.87 -30.89
CA VAL A 184 2.73 3.23 -30.38
C VAL A 184 1.96 3.40 -29.08
N ALA A 185 2.68 3.84 -28.03
CA ALA A 185 2.11 4.22 -26.75
C ALA A 185 1.10 5.37 -26.94
N SER A 186 -0.17 5.09 -26.65
CA SER A 186 -1.30 5.95 -26.98
C SER A 186 -2.19 6.21 -25.76
N ARG A 187 -2.72 7.43 -25.69
CA ARG A 187 -3.74 7.80 -24.70
C ARG A 187 -5.13 7.59 -25.29
N VAL A 188 -5.96 6.84 -24.58
CA VAL A 188 -7.33 6.54 -24.98
C VAL A 188 -8.28 7.47 -24.24
N LYS A 189 -8.81 8.48 -24.93
CA LYS A 189 -9.85 9.36 -24.38
C LYS A 189 -11.21 8.68 -24.46
N ARG A 190 -11.98 8.73 -23.37
CA ARG A 190 -13.34 8.16 -23.30
C ARG A 190 -14.36 9.28 -23.13
N SER A 191 -15.46 9.20 -23.89
CA SER A 191 -16.59 10.13 -23.79
C SER A 191 -17.55 9.77 -22.67
N GLU A 192 -17.63 8.49 -22.32
CA GLU A 192 -18.51 7.97 -21.27
C GLU A 192 -17.72 7.68 -20.00
N ILE A 193 -18.39 7.80 -18.86
CA ILE A 193 -17.84 7.49 -17.53
C ILE A 193 -18.59 6.29 -16.98
N ASN A 194 -17.87 5.18 -16.80
CA ASN A 194 -18.38 3.95 -16.20
C ASN A 194 -17.67 3.75 -14.86
N LEU A 195 -18.31 4.18 -13.78
CA LEU A 195 -17.77 4.06 -12.42
C LEU A 195 -18.25 2.75 -11.78
N GLY A 196 -17.34 1.79 -11.58
CA GLY A 196 -17.65 0.48 -11.01
C GLY A 196 -16.43 -0.43 -10.90
#